data_AF-A0A7C6HEG9-F1
#
_entry.id   AF-A0A7C6HEG9-F1
#
_cell.length_a   1.000
_cell.length_b   1.000
_cell.length_c   1.000
_cell.angle_alpha   90.00
_cell.angle_beta   90.00
_cell.angle_gamma   90.00
#
_symmetry.space_group_name_H-M   'P 1'
#
loop_
_entity.id
_entity.type
_entity.pdbx_description
1 polymer ?
#
loop_
_entity_poly.entity_id
_entity_poly.type
_entity_poly.pdbx_seq_one_letter_code
_entity_poly.pdbx_strand_id
1 'polypeptide(L)'
;LTKPDSLFENTATVSIRGNKVTVSDRNNFKMVFEVEPGTVSTRFTDTKITASNADPTNGSIVDPGTEEPIVVSVLDAGPMDLQIGANEGQIMSVRIPKVTPQTLGVDKVNIGTADGAQKAITLLDNAINEVSAIRSKLGAYQNRLEHSISNLDVTAENMTESLSRIEDVDMAEEMAEYTQKNVLSQAGVSMLAQANMRPQNVLALLQQ
;
A
#
# COMPACT_ATOMS: atom_id res chain seq x y z
N LEU A 1 46.08 14.43 -41.88
CA LEU A 1 45.32 13.53 -40.99
C LEU A 1 43.94 14.13 -40.78
N THR A 2 43.00 13.79 -41.65
CA THR A 2 41.59 14.20 -41.54
C THR A 2 40.93 13.39 -40.41
N LYS A 3 40.32 14.09 -39.45
CA LYS A 3 39.49 13.45 -38.41
C LYS A 3 38.38 12.65 -39.10
N PRO A 4 38.00 11.47 -38.60
CA PRO A 4 36.87 10.74 -39.15
C PRO A 4 35.62 11.61 -38.97
N ASP A 5 34.91 11.87 -40.07
CA ASP A 5 33.62 12.54 -40.06
C ASP A 5 32.72 11.83 -39.04
N SER A 6 32.15 12.61 -38.12
CA SER A 6 31.15 12.11 -37.19
C SER A 6 30.02 11.48 -37.99
N LEU A 7 29.84 10.16 -37.87
CA LEU A 7 28.82 9.37 -38.57
C LEU A 7 27.37 9.74 -38.16
N PHE A 8 27.20 10.73 -37.27
CA PHE A 8 25.93 11.31 -36.88
C PHE A 8 25.78 12.71 -37.50
N GLU A 9 24.72 12.92 -38.28
CA GLU A 9 24.30 14.25 -38.73
C GLU A 9 23.60 15.01 -37.60
N ASN A 10 23.42 16.33 -37.75
CA ASN A 10 22.80 17.22 -36.75
C ASN A 10 21.28 16.95 -36.56
N THR A 11 20.77 15.77 -36.90
CA THR A 11 19.36 15.39 -36.77
C THR A 11 19.16 14.01 -36.16
N ALA A 12 20.04 13.62 -35.24
CA ALA A 12 19.85 12.42 -34.43
C ALA A 12 18.62 12.55 -33.52
N THR A 13 17.75 11.54 -33.53
CA THR A 13 16.58 11.43 -32.64
C THR A 13 16.89 10.42 -31.55
N VAL A 14 16.75 10.83 -30.29
CA VAL A 14 16.94 9.95 -29.12
C VAL A 14 15.58 9.41 -28.68
N SER A 15 15.46 8.08 -28.61
CA SER A 15 14.28 7.39 -28.08
C SER A 15 14.68 6.51 -26.92
N ILE A 16 13.97 6.64 -25.80
CA ILE A 16 14.21 5.88 -24.58
C ILE A 16 13.02 4.95 -24.38
N ARG A 17 13.27 3.64 -24.31
CA ARG A 17 12.26 2.62 -24.01
C ARG A 17 12.83 1.65 -22.99
N GLY A 18 12.32 1.69 -21.76
CA GLY A 18 12.84 0.87 -20.66
C GLY A 18 14.31 1.18 -20.36
N ASN A 19 15.15 0.15 -20.25
CA ASN A 19 16.59 0.27 -19.97
C ASN A 19 17.46 0.59 -21.21
N LYS A 20 16.85 0.77 -22.39
CA LYS A 20 17.57 0.99 -23.65
C LYS A 20 17.42 2.44 -24.11
N VAL A 21 18.55 3.11 -24.27
CA VAL A 21 18.66 4.41 -24.93
C VAL A 21 19.07 4.16 -26.37
N THR A 22 18.17 4.45 -27.31
CA THR A 22 18.43 4.29 -28.73
C THR A 22 18.61 5.66 -29.37
N VAL A 23 19.80 5.93 -29.90
CA VAL A 23 20.08 7.08 -30.75
C VAL A 23 19.96 6.62 -32.19
N SER A 24 18.97 7.15 -32.92
CA SER A 24 18.73 6.83 -34.33
C SER A 24 18.90 8.07 -35.18
N ASP A 25 19.62 7.94 -36.29
CA ASP A 25 19.72 8.98 -37.32
C ASP A 25 18.84 8.63 -38.54
N ARG A 26 18.65 9.56 -39.49
CA ARG A 26 17.88 9.34 -40.74
C ARG A 26 18.54 8.34 -41.68
N ASN A 27 19.86 8.15 -41.59
CA ASN A 27 20.62 7.23 -42.43
C ASN A 27 20.56 5.77 -41.91
N ASN A 28 19.52 5.42 -41.17
CA ASN A 28 19.31 4.11 -40.54
C ASN A 28 20.40 3.67 -39.56
N PHE A 29 21.38 4.54 -39.23
CA PHE A 29 22.37 4.26 -38.20
C PHE A 29 21.72 4.32 -36.82
N LYS A 30 21.92 3.26 -36.03
CA LYS A 30 21.33 3.11 -34.69
C LYS A 30 22.41 2.67 -33.71
N MET A 31 22.59 3.45 -32.65
CA MET A 31 23.30 3.00 -31.46
C MET A 31 22.30 2.73 -30.34
N VAL A 32 22.41 1.55 -29.74
CA VAL A 32 21.61 1.15 -28.59
C VAL A 32 22.55 1.02 -27.40
N PHE A 33 22.36 1.87 -26.41
CA PHE A 33 23.03 1.77 -25.12
C PHE A 33 22.07 1.07 -24.16
N GLU A 34 22.54 -0.02 -23.57
CA GLU A 34 21.85 -0.68 -22.47
C GLU A 34 22.39 -0.07 -21.18
N VAL A 35 21.50 0.58 -20.43
CA VAL A 35 21.85 1.23 -19.17
C VAL A 35 21.59 0.23 -18.05
N GLU A 36 22.63 -0.08 -17.27
CA GLU A 36 22.46 -0.87 -16.05
C GLU A 36 21.51 -0.14 -15.09
N PRO A 37 20.51 -0.82 -14.51
CA PRO A 37 19.59 -0.20 -13.58
C PRO A 37 20.35 0.18 -12.31
N GLY A 38 20.74 1.45 -12.21
CA GLY A 38 21.49 1.93 -11.06
C GLY A 38 21.91 3.39 -11.08
N THR A 39 21.88 4.09 -12.21
CA THR A 39 22.19 5.53 -12.21
C THR A 39 21.50 6.25 -13.35
N VAL A 40 20.38 6.91 -13.09
CA VAL A 40 19.93 8.03 -13.93
C VAL A 40 19.26 9.10 -13.05
N SER A 41 20.05 10.12 -12.69
CA SER A 41 19.50 11.41 -12.27
C SER A 41 19.20 12.22 -13.53
N THR A 42 17.92 12.45 -13.84
CA THR A 42 17.50 13.27 -14.97
C THR A 42 17.45 14.75 -14.54
N ARG A 43 18.62 15.42 -14.52
CA ARG A 43 18.67 16.87 -14.32
C ARG A 43 18.56 17.58 -15.66
N PHE A 44 17.40 18.18 -15.94
CA PHE A 44 17.22 19.13 -17.04
C PHE A 44 17.37 20.55 -16.48
N THR A 45 18.39 21.27 -16.93
CA THR A 45 18.57 22.70 -16.62
C THR A 45 17.93 23.49 -17.75
N ASP A 46 16.81 24.16 -17.51
CA ASP A 46 16.22 25.11 -18.46
C ASP A 46 16.71 26.52 -18.11
N THR A 47 17.53 27.11 -18.98
CA THR A 47 18.05 28.47 -18.83
C THR A 47 17.07 29.43 -19.51
N LYS A 48 16.31 30.22 -18.73
CA LYS A 48 15.49 31.30 -19.31
C LYS A 48 16.39 32.38 -19.91
N ILE A 49 16.33 32.51 -21.23
CA ILE A 49 16.92 33.62 -21.99
C ILE A 49 16.15 34.90 -21.62
N THR A 50 16.73 35.75 -20.78
CA THR A 50 16.10 37.02 -20.35
C THR A 50 16.73 38.24 -21.04
N ALA A 51 17.48 38.04 -22.12
CA ALA A 51 17.98 39.13 -22.95
C ALA A 51 17.14 39.23 -24.24
N SER A 52 16.61 40.41 -24.52
CA SER A 52 15.78 40.72 -25.68
C SER A 52 16.51 40.68 -27.03
N ASN A 53 17.77 40.23 -27.10
CA ASN A 53 18.57 40.13 -28.33
C ASN A 53 19.61 38.98 -28.25
N ALA A 54 19.18 37.73 -28.15
CA ALA A 54 20.08 36.57 -28.24
C ALA A 54 19.69 35.67 -29.42
N ASP A 55 20.55 35.65 -30.44
CA ASP A 55 20.51 34.72 -31.57
C ASP A 55 20.75 33.27 -31.06
N PRO A 56 19.81 32.33 -31.25
CA PRO A 56 19.93 30.97 -30.75
C PRO A 56 20.97 30.11 -31.51
N THR A 57 21.67 30.65 -32.52
CA THR A 57 22.57 29.86 -33.37
C THR A 57 24.03 29.82 -32.93
N ASN A 58 24.45 30.63 -31.95
CA ASN A 58 25.84 30.64 -31.50
C ASN A 58 25.94 30.67 -29.96
N GLY A 59 26.03 29.48 -29.36
CA GLY A 59 25.95 29.23 -27.93
C GLY A 59 27.05 29.87 -27.08
N SER A 60 26.95 31.17 -26.81
CA SER A 60 27.63 31.81 -25.68
C SER A 60 26.60 32.56 -24.85
N ILE A 61 26.16 31.90 -23.78
CA ILE A 61 25.26 32.45 -22.78
C ILE A 61 26.15 33.20 -21.78
N VAL A 62 26.23 34.53 -21.93
CA VAL A 62 27.05 35.40 -21.06
C VAL A 62 26.16 35.97 -19.96
N ASP A 63 25.79 35.13 -18.98
CA ASP A 63 25.63 35.50 -17.56
C ASP A 63 25.15 34.25 -16.77
N PRO A 64 25.83 33.81 -15.69
CA PRO A 64 25.29 32.78 -14.80
C PRO A 64 24.18 33.39 -13.93
N GLY A 65 23.03 33.66 -14.54
CA GLY A 65 21.81 34.02 -13.83
C GLY A 65 21.40 32.89 -12.87
N THR A 66 21.08 33.25 -11.64
CA THR A 66 20.95 32.34 -10.49
C THR A 66 20.05 31.14 -10.78
N GLU A 67 20.63 29.94 -10.72
CA GLU A 67 19.93 28.67 -10.93
C GLU A 67 18.85 28.48 -9.86
N GLU A 68 17.57 28.50 -10.25
CA GLU A 68 16.50 28.03 -9.37
C GLU A 68 16.25 26.53 -9.60
N PRO A 69 16.47 25.67 -8.59
CA PRO A 69 16.21 24.24 -8.75
C PRO A 69 14.70 23.99 -8.76
N ILE A 70 14.18 23.54 -9.91
CA ILE A 70 12.84 22.93 -9.96
C ILE A 70 12.97 21.52 -9.40
N VAL A 71 12.64 21.35 -8.11
CA VAL A 71 12.61 20.05 -7.45
C VAL A 71 11.28 19.37 -7.76
N VAL A 72 11.21 18.60 -8.84
CA VAL A 72 10.14 17.59 -8.97
C VAL A 72 10.52 16.41 -8.08
N SER A 73 10.12 16.54 -6.81
CA SER A 73 10.22 15.46 -5.82
C SER A 73 9.18 14.39 -6.14
N VAL A 74 9.48 13.45 -7.03
CA VAL A 74 8.83 12.12 -7.00
C VAL A 74 9.42 11.32 -5.84
N LEU A 75 9.14 11.75 -4.61
CA LEU A 75 9.09 10.82 -3.50
C LEU A 75 7.68 10.22 -3.54
N ASP A 76 7.48 9.28 -4.45
CA ASP A 76 6.37 8.33 -4.39
C ASP A 76 6.72 7.33 -3.28
N ALA A 77 6.66 7.78 -2.03
CA ALA A 77 6.12 6.86 -1.04
C ALA A 77 4.68 6.68 -1.52
N GLY A 78 4.44 5.58 -2.25
CA GLY A 78 3.10 5.20 -2.69
C GLY A 78 2.12 5.28 -1.51
N PRO A 79 0.81 5.36 -1.79
CA PRO A 79 -0.18 5.37 -0.72
C PRO A 79 0.14 4.27 0.30
N MET A 80 0.12 4.61 1.59
CA MET A 80 0.26 3.62 2.65
C MET A 80 -1.05 2.83 2.67
N ASP A 81 -1.03 1.62 2.14
CA ASP A 81 -2.19 0.74 2.13
C ASP A 81 -2.26 -0.04 3.45
N LEU A 82 -3.32 0.18 4.22
CA LEU A 82 -3.60 -0.60 5.43
C LEU A 82 -4.63 -1.68 5.12
N GLN A 83 -4.28 -2.94 5.38
CA GLN A 83 -5.26 -4.03 5.39
C GLN A 83 -6.12 -3.89 6.65
N ILE A 84 -7.41 -3.61 6.46
CA ILE A 84 -8.37 -3.33 7.54
C ILE A 84 -9.48 -4.38 7.61
N GLY A 85 -9.25 -5.58 7.09
CA GLY A 85 -10.24 -6.66 7.12
C GLY A 85 -9.61 -8.02 6.82
N ALA A 86 -10.38 -9.07 7.07
CA ALA A 86 -9.91 -10.46 6.97
C ALA A 86 -9.74 -10.96 5.53
N ASN A 87 -10.44 -10.38 4.56
CA ASN A 87 -10.47 -10.84 3.17
C ASN A 87 -9.61 -9.98 2.23
N GLU A 88 -9.21 -10.57 1.11
CA GLU A 88 -8.45 -9.86 0.06
C GLU A 88 -9.21 -8.62 -0.45
N GLY A 89 -8.46 -7.53 -0.71
CA GLY A 89 -9.01 -6.28 -1.23
C GLY A 89 -9.65 -5.36 -0.18
N GLN A 90 -9.70 -5.75 1.10
CA GLN A 90 -10.15 -4.90 2.20
C GLN A 90 -9.04 -3.94 2.68
N ILE A 91 -8.61 -3.06 1.78
CA ILE A 91 -7.52 -2.10 2.02
C ILE A 91 -8.03 -0.66 2.13
N MET A 92 -7.33 0.13 2.95
CA MET A 92 -7.47 1.57 3.08
C MET A 92 -6.18 2.25 2.65
N SER A 93 -6.23 2.98 1.53
CA SER A 93 -5.09 3.77 1.05
C SER A 93 -5.01 5.12 1.77
N VAL A 94 -3.96 5.32 2.56
CA VAL A 94 -3.66 6.59 3.24
C VAL A 94 -2.57 7.32 2.46
N ARG A 95 -2.93 8.48 1.89
CA ARG A 95 -1.98 9.36 1.19
C ARG A 95 -1.66 10.57 2.05
N ILE A 96 -0.40 10.71 2.42
CA ILE A 96 0.13 11.89 3.12
C ILE A 96 1.04 12.65 2.14
N PRO A 97 0.66 13.87 1.71
CA PRO A 97 1.52 14.67 0.85
C PRO A 97 2.78 15.11 1.61
N LYS A 98 3.87 15.35 0.88
CA LYS A 98 5.13 15.83 1.46
C LYS A 98 4.97 17.24 2.00
N VAL A 99 5.29 17.42 3.28
CA VAL A 99 5.24 18.72 3.97
C VAL A 99 6.65 19.20 4.25
N THR A 100 7.21 20.05 3.38
CA THR A 100 8.50 20.73 3.60
C THR A 100 8.34 22.22 3.37
N PRO A 101 9.25 23.07 3.89
CA PRO A 101 9.20 24.52 3.64
C PRO A 101 9.12 24.89 2.16
N GLN A 102 9.74 24.07 1.29
CA GLN A 102 9.70 24.25 -0.16
C GLN A 102 8.34 23.88 -0.77
N THR A 103 7.68 22.81 -0.29
CA THR A 103 6.35 22.42 -0.81
C THR A 103 5.24 23.35 -0.32
N LEU A 104 5.40 23.91 0.89
CA LEU A 104 4.53 24.92 1.48
C LEU A 104 4.82 26.35 0.98
N GLY A 105 5.86 26.53 0.16
CA GLY A 105 6.27 27.84 -0.37
C GLY A 105 6.99 28.77 0.60
N VAL A 106 7.16 28.40 1.88
CA VAL A 106 7.72 29.24 2.95
C VAL A 106 9.25 29.26 3.03
N ASP A 107 9.95 28.66 2.07
CA ASP A 107 11.42 28.54 2.05
C ASP A 107 12.14 29.89 1.89
N LYS A 108 11.59 30.81 1.08
CA LYS A 108 12.22 32.10 0.74
C LYS A 108 11.42 33.31 1.25
N VAL A 109 10.99 33.26 2.50
CA VAL A 109 10.28 34.38 3.13
C VAL A 109 11.27 35.50 3.49
N ASN A 110 11.02 36.72 3.00
CA ASN A 110 11.83 37.89 3.31
C ASN A 110 11.06 38.87 4.21
N ILE A 111 11.53 39.05 5.44
CA ILE A 111 10.93 39.96 6.45
C ILE A 111 11.70 41.30 6.53
N GLY A 112 12.78 41.47 5.77
CA GLY A 112 13.63 42.67 5.82
C GLY A 112 13.00 43.95 5.27
N THR A 113 11.85 43.85 4.59
CA THR A 113 11.10 45.00 4.04
C THR A 113 9.64 44.92 4.48
N ALA A 114 8.96 46.06 4.60
CA ALA A 114 7.54 46.11 4.97
C ALA A 114 6.65 45.34 3.98
N ASP A 115 6.90 45.47 2.67
CA ASP A 115 6.17 44.74 1.63
C ASP A 115 6.46 43.22 1.69
N GLY A 116 7.71 42.83 1.95
CA GLY A 116 8.09 41.44 2.15
C GLY A 116 7.40 40.80 3.36
N ALA A 117 7.31 41.53 4.47
CA ALA A 117 6.59 41.08 5.66
C ALA A 117 5.08 40.92 5.42
N GLN A 118 4.45 41.81 4.64
CA GLN A 118 3.04 41.68 4.28
C GLN A 118 2.79 40.40 3.45
N LYS A 119 3.64 40.12 2.45
CA LYS A 119 3.57 38.91 1.62
C LYS A 119 3.87 37.64 2.42
N ALA A 120 4.78 37.73 3.39
CA ALA A 120 5.12 36.63 4.29
C ALA A 120 3.91 36.14 5.08
N ILE A 121 3.08 37.05 5.59
CA ILE A 121 1.87 36.71 6.36
C ILE A 121 0.91 35.90 5.49
N THR A 122 0.59 36.39 4.29
CA THR A 122 -0.32 35.70 3.37
C THR A 122 0.19 34.31 2.97
N LEU A 123 1.50 34.18 2.74
CA LEU A 123 2.12 32.90 2.42
C LEU A 123 2.05 31.92 3.61
N LEU A 124 2.29 32.40 4.82
CA LEU A 124 2.22 31.59 6.04
C LEU A 124 0.78 31.13 6.33
N ASP A 125 -0.22 32.00 6.12
CA ASP A 125 -1.63 31.64 6.26
C ASP A 125 -2.02 30.51 5.29
N ASN A 126 -1.56 30.58 4.04
CA ASN A 126 -1.78 29.52 3.06
C ASN A 126 -1.11 28.20 3.50
N ALA A 127 0.13 28.25 3.98
CA ALA A 127 0.83 27.08 4.49
C ALA A 127 0.12 26.46 5.71
N ILE A 128 -0.37 27.28 6.64
CA ILE A 128 -1.15 26.83 7.81
C ILE A 128 -2.45 26.15 7.37
N ASN A 129 -3.16 26.75 6.41
CA ASN A 129 -4.39 26.17 5.85
C ASN A 129 -4.13 24.81 5.20
N GLU A 130 -3.03 24.67 4.46
CA GLU A 130 -2.65 23.40 3.82
C GLU A 130 -2.32 22.32 4.86
N VAL A 131 -1.51 22.63 5.87
CA VAL A 131 -1.22 21.69 6.97
C VAL A 131 -2.48 21.31 7.73
N SER A 132 -3.38 22.27 7.95
CA SER A 132 -4.65 22.02 8.64
C SER A 132 -5.56 21.10 7.82
N ALA A 133 -5.60 21.27 6.50
CA ALA A 133 -6.32 20.37 5.60
C ALA A 133 -5.75 18.94 5.62
N ILE A 134 -4.42 18.78 5.66
CA ILE A 134 -3.77 17.47 5.78
C ILE A 134 -4.11 16.81 7.11
N ARG A 135 -4.07 17.55 8.23
CA ARG A 135 -4.47 17.05 9.55
C ARG A 135 -5.94 16.65 9.59
N SER A 136 -6.81 17.43 8.96
CA SER A 136 -8.24 17.11 8.85
C SER A 136 -8.46 15.80 8.09
N LYS A 137 -7.76 15.58 6.98
CA LYS A 137 -7.80 14.30 6.24
C LYS A 137 -7.29 13.14 7.10
N LEU A 138 -6.23 13.34 7.87
CA LEU A 138 -5.72 12.30 8.78
C LEU A 138 -6.73 11.95 9.88
N GLY A 139 -7.39 12.95 10.48
CA GLY A 139 -8.46 12.72 11.44
C GLY A 139 -9.65 11.96 10.83
N ALA A 140 -10.00 12.26 9.57
CA ALA A 140 -11.03 11.49 8.86
C ALA A 140 -10.63 10.02 8.64
N TYR A 141 -9.36 9.74 8.29
CA TYR A 141 -8.87 8.36 8.22
C TYR A 141 -8.90 7.67 9.59
N GLN A 142 -8.55 8.36 10.67
CA GLN A 142 -8.63 7.82 12.04
C GLN A 142 -10.06 7.45 12.42
N ASN A 143 -11.04 8.34 12.21
CA ASN A 143 -12.45 8.04 12.49
C ASN A 143 -12.95 6.83 11.70
N ARG A 144 -12.55 6.71 10.43
CA ARG A 144 -12.90 5.54 9.62
C ARG A 144 -12.27 4.25 10.16
N LEU A 145 -11.01 4.32 10.60
CA LEU A 145 -10.33 3.17 11.22
C LEU A 145 -11.02 2.76 12.52
N GLU A 146 -11.36 3.71 13.39
CA GLU A 146 -12.03 3.43 14.66
C GLU A 146 -13.41 2.77 14.45
N HIS A 147 -14.21 3.27 13.51
CA HIS A 147 -15.47 2.62 13.13
C HIS A 147 -15.26 1.25 12.50
N SER A 148 -14.22 1.08 11.67
CA SER A 148 -13.91 -0.21 11.07
C SER A 148 -13.50 -1.22 12.13
N ILE A 149 -12.67 -0.83 13.10
CA ILE A 149 -12.26 -1.67 14.24
C ILE A 149 -13.48 -2.08 15.04
N SER A 150 -14.31 -1.12 15.48
CA SER A 150 -15.51 -1.44 16.26
C SER A 150 -16.46 -2.40 15.54
N ASN A 151 -16.63 -2.24 14.22
CA ASN A 151 -17.46 -3.16 13.44
C ASN A 151 -16.83 -4.55 13.29
N LEU A 152 -15.51 -4.63 13.11
CA LEU A 152 -14.79 -5.90 13.04
C LEU A 152 -14.83 -6.65 14.36
N ASP A 153 -14.69 -5.95 15.50
CA ASP A 153 -14.77 -6.55 16.83
C ASP A 153 -16.15 -7.19 17.06
N VAL A 154 -17.23 -6.46 16.74
CA VAL A 154 -18.61 -6.99 16.81
C VAL A 154 -18.80 -8.18 15.87
N THR A 155 -18.24 -8.11 14.66
CA THR A 155 -18.33 -9.22 13.69
C THR A 155 -17.55 -10.44 14.20
N ALA A 156 -16.37 -10.24 14.79
CA ALA A 156 -15.54 -11.29 15.35
C ALA A 156 -16.21 -11.96 16.55
N GLU A 157 -16.87 -11.18 17.42
CA GLU A 157 -17.67 -11.70 18.54
C GLU A 157 -18.84 -12.56 18.04
N ASN A 158 -19.64 -12.04 17.09
CA ASN A 158 -20.76 -12.78 16.51
C ASN A 158 -20.33 -14.07 15.80
N MET A 159 -19.19 -14.02 15.10
CA MET A 159 -18.61 -15.20 14.45
C MET A 159 -18.11 -16.22 15.48
N THR A 160 -17.49 -15.76 16.56
CA THR A 160 -17.02 -16.63 17.66
C THR A 160 -18.19 -17.26 18.39
N GLU A 161 -19.28 -16.52 18.65
CA GLU A 161 -20.50 -17.07 19.24
C GLU A 161 -21.15 -18.10 18.31
N SER A 162 -21.21 -17.81 17.01
CA SER A 162 -21.74 -18.74 16.01
C SER A 162 -20.88 -20.02 15.92
N LEU A 163 -19.56 -19.87 16.00
CA LEU A 163 -18.63 -21.00 16.03
C LEU A 163 -18.82 -21.83 17.30
N SER A 164 -18.90 -21.18 18.46
CA SER A 164 -19.20 -21.83 19.74
C SER A 164 -20.51 -22.60 19.68
N ARG A 165 -21.58 -22.06 19.10
CA ARG A 165 -22.85 -22.79 18.90
C ARG A 165 -22.74 -24.01 17.98
N ILE A 166 -21.75 -24.06 17.09
CA ILE A 166 -21.57 -25.16 16.13
C ILE A 166 -20.58 -26.21 16.67
N GLU A 167 -19.49 -25.77 17.27
CA GLU A 167 -18.43 -26.65 17.78
C GLU A 167 -18.66 -27.10 19.22
N ASP A 168 -19.19 -26.23 20.08
CA ASP A 168 -19.42 -26.56 21.47
C ASP A 168 -20.72 -27.37 21.61
N VAL A 169 -20.60 -28.50 22.30
CA VAL A 169 -21.74 -29.36 22.63
C VAL A 169 -22.43 -28.88 23.90
N ASP A 170 -23.75 -29.05 23.99
CA ASP A 170 -24.44 -28.90 25.26
C ASP A 170 -24.03 -30.04 26.20
N MET A 171 -23.19 -29.71 27.18
CA MET A 171 -22.67 -30.65 28.17
C MET A 171 -23.78 -31.38 28.93
N ALA A 172 -24.95 -30.76 29.13
CA ALA A 172 -26.05 -31.40 29.85
C ALA A 172 -26.67 -32.53 29.01
N GLU A 173 -26.87 -32.29 27.71
CA GLU A 173 -27.40 -33.28 26.78
C GLU A 173 -26.41 -34.43 26.55
N GLU A 174 -25.14 -34.11 26.29
CA GLU A 174 -24.11 -35.14 26.04
C GLU A 174 -23.85 -35.99 27.29
N MET A 175 -23.91 -35.42 28.50
CA MET A 175 -23.81 -36.20 29.74
C MET A 175 -25.01 -37.11 29.97
N ALA A 176 -26.22 -36.67 29.61
CA ALA A 176 -27.42 -37.49 29.70
C ALA A 176 -27.36 -38.66 28.70
N GLU A 177 -26.97 -38.40 27.46
CA GLU A 177 -26.79 -39.43 26.43
C GLU A 177 -25.65 -40.40 26.78
N TYR A 178 -24.52 -39.88 27.26
CA TYR A 178 -23.40 -40.69 27.77
C TYR A 178 -23.84 -41.60 28.93
N THR A 179 -24.62 -41.08 29.88
CA THR A 179 -25.15 -41.86 31.00
C THR A 179 -26.13 -42.92 30.51
N GLN A 180 -27.03 -42.56 29.59
CA GLN A 180 -27.97 -43.50 28.98
C GLN A 180 -27.24 -44.64 28.25
N LYS A 181 -26.21 -44.32 27.44
CA LYS A 181 -25.38 -45.30 26.74
C LYS A 181 -24.64 -46.21 27.72
N ASN A 182 -24.13 -45.68 28.83
CA ASN A 182 -23.49 -46.49 29.88
C ASN A 182 -24.46 -47.45 30.56
N VAL A 183 -25.65 -46.96 30.94
CA VAL A 183 -26.70 -47.79 31.53
C VAL A 183 -27.16 -48.86 30.54
N LEU A 184 -27.32 -48.51 29.26
CA LEU A 184 -27.70 -49.46 28.21
C LEU A 184 -26.61 -50.53 27.98
N SER A 185 -25.34 -50.15 28.01
CA SER A 185 -24.22 -51.10 27.91
C SER A 185 -24.23 -52.09 29.08
N GLN A 186 -24.40 -51.60 30.31
CA GLN A 186 -24.51 -52.46 31.49
C GLN A 186 -25.75 -53.36 31.43
N ALA A 187 -26.90 -52.81 31.04
CA ALA A 187 -28.14 -53.58 30.85
C ALA A 187 -28.00 -54.63 29.72
N GLY A 188 -27.30 -54.31 28.64
CA GLY A 188 -26.98 -55.22 27.55
C GLY A 188 -26.15 -56.41 28.01
N VAL A 189 -25.12 -56.17 28.84
CA VAL A 189 -24.32 -57.24 29.45
C VAL A 189 -25.17 -58.11 30.39
N SER A 190 -26.01 -57.51 31.24
CA SER A 190 -26.90 -58.27 32.12
C SER A 190 -27.97 -59.06 31.36
N MET A 191 -28.54 -58.50 30.31
CA MET A 191 -29.52 -59.17 29.44
C MET A 191 -28.88 -60.33 28.67
N LEU A 192 -27.66 -60.16 28.18
CA LEU A 192 -26.91 -61.20 27.47
C LEU A 192 -26.55 -62.35 28.44
N ALA A 193 -26.16 -62.03 29.68
CA ALA A 193 -25.97 -63.02 30.73
C ALA A 193 -27.27 -63.80 31.04
N GLN A 194 -28.41 -63.11 31.13
CA GLN A 194 -29.70 -63.75 31.41
C GLN A 194 -30.24 -64.56 30.23
N ALA A 195 -29.99 -64.12 28.99
CA ALA A 195 -30.30 -64.86 27.78
C ALA A 195 -29.47 -66.14 27.66
N ASN A 196 -28.22 -66.14 28.10
CA ASN A 196 -27.37 -67.35 28.12
C ASN A 196 -27.79 -68.37 29.19
N MET A 197 -28.45 -67.95 30.28
CA MET A 197 -28.96 -68.85 31.32
C MET A 197 -30.32 -69.49 30.97
N ARG A 198 -31.13 -68.86 30.10
CA ARG A 198 -32.43 -69.40 29.66
C ARG A 198 -32.34 -70.79 29.01
N PRO A 199 -31.42 -71.07 28.06
CA PRO A 199 -31.27 -72.39 27.44
C PRO A 199 -30.93 -73.50 28.45
N GLN A 200 -30.13 -73.18 29.47
CA GLN A 200 -29.72 -74.13 30.50
C GLN A 200 -30.90 -74.54 31.40
N ASN A 201 -31.78 -73.59 31.73
CA ASN A 201 -33.00 -73.87 32.48
C ASN A 201 -34.02 -74.69 31.68
N VAL A 202 -34.08 -74.51 30.35
CA VAL A 202 -34.92 -75.33 29.46
C VAL A 202 -34.36 -76.76 29.35
N LEU A 203 -33.04 -76.93 29.30
CA LEU A 203 -32.42 -78.26 29.32
C LEU A 203 -32.68 -79.02 30.62
N ALA A 204 -32.78 -78.33 31.76
CA ALA A 204 -33.13 -78.95 33.03
C ALA A 204 -34.58 -79.47 33.06
N LEU A 205 -35.50 -78.81 32.35
CA LEU A 205 -36.90 -79.24 32.19
C LEU A 205 -37.09 -80.37 31.17
N LEU A 206 -36.18 -80.51 30.20
CA LEU A 206 -36.19 -81.59 29.20
C LEU A 206 -35.57 -82.91 29.72
N GLN A 207 -34.87 -82.86 30.85
CA GLN A 207 -34.27 -84.03 31.53
C GLN A 207 -35.13 -84.57 32.68
N GLN A 208 -36.25 -83.91 33.00
CA GLN A 208 -37.29 -84.38 33.93
C GLN A 208 -38.50 -84.89 33.15
#